data_AF-A0A195EV12-F1
#
_entry.id   AF-A0A195EV12-F1
#
_cell.length_a   1.000
_cell.length_b   1.000
_cell.length_c   1.000
_cell.angle_alpha   90.00
_cell.angle_beta   90.00
_cell.angle_gamma   90.00
#
_symmetry.space_group_name_H-M   'P 1'
#
loop_
_entity.id
_entity.type
_entity.pdbx_description
1 polymer ?
#
loop_
_entity_poly.entity_id
_entity_poly.type
_entity_poly.pdbx_seq_one_letter_code
_entity_poly.pdbx_strand_id
1 'polypeptide(L)'
;MDDTRLYKYYRTSGYGLNSLIYRFLIADYNLRRFFNLSVYCGAVTFVTFIFVVIMAICSITGLNMMTLNNTLFRELFEKAEKKLPRMESVVSIIPPYKCIHKHLQRMNVFQEKTKKMLRKEQLELEIMNSKMSCIEKLLKPEEQSEWRRSRSPKVYHRSINIEASK
;
A
#
# COMPACT_ATOMS: atom_id res chain seq x y z
N MET A 1 -11.29 -78.43 11.65
CA MET A 1 -12.31 -78.93 10.71
C MET A 1 -11.63 -78.99 9.35
N ASP A 2 -11.43 -80.18 8.79
CA ASP A 2 -10.56 -80.38 7.63
C ASP A 2 -11.00 -79.58 6.40
N ASP A 3 -10.08 -78.75 5.93
CA ASP A 3 -10.21 -77.73 4.87
C ASP A 3 -10.37 -78.31 3.44
N THR A 4 -10.64 -79.61 3.34
CA THR A 4 -10.75 -80.32 2.05
C THR A 4 -12.06 -80.01 1.33
N ARG A 5 -13.12 -79.64 2.06
CA ARG A 5 -14.41 -79.23 1.47
C ARG A 5 -14.34 -77.85 0.82
N LEU A 6 -13.78 -76.85 1.51
CA LEU A 6 -13.60 -75.49 0.97
C LEU A 6 -12.70 -75.49 -0.26
N TYR A 7 -11.62 -76.26 -0.20
CA TYR A 7 -10.74 -76.48 -1.34
C TYR A 7 -11.48 -77.05 -2.55
N LYS A 8 -12.41 -78.00 -2.36
CA LYS A 8 -13.16 -78.62 -3.45
C LYS A 8 -14.15 -77.66 -4.13
N TYR A 9 -14.76 -76.74 -3.39
CA TYR A 9 -15.75 -75.80 -3.93
C TYR A 9 -15.15 -74.57 -4.63
N TYR A 10 -14.01 -74.08 -4.13
CA TYR A 10 -13.42 -72.84 -4.65
C TYR A 10 -12.21 -73.06 -5.58
N ARG A 11 -11.74 -74.31 -5.75
CA ARG A 11 -10.70 -74.66 -6.74
C ARG A 11 -11.30 -74.72 -8.15
N THR A 12 -11.63 -73.55 -8.69
CA THR A 12 -11.78 -73.37 -10.13
C THR A 12 -10.45 -72.87 -10.69
N SER A 13 -9.93 -73.50 -11.75
CA SER A 13 -8.64 -73.20 -12.36
C SER A 13 -8.68 -71.84 -13.09
N GLY A 14 -8.42 -70.75 -12.37
CA GLY A 14 -8.28 -69.43 -12.99
C GLY A 14 -8.19 -68.27 -11.99
N TYR A 15 -7.65 -67.14 -12.45
CA TYR A 15 -7.61 -65.84 -11.76
C TYR A 15 -9.02 -65.19 -11.71
N GLY A 16 -10.03 -65.93 -11.24
CA GLY A 16 -11.40 -65.44 -11.08
C GLY A 16 -11.72 -65.00 -9.65
N LEU A 17 -12.85 -64.32 -9.46
CA LEU A 17 -13.34 -63.87 -8.14
C LEU A 17 -13.38 -64.98 -7.09
N ASN A 18 -13.65 -66.23 -7.49
CA ASN A 18 -13.63 -67.40 -6.61
C ASN A 18 -12.26 -67.65 -5.94
N SER A 19 -11.16 -67.36 -6.65
CA SER A 19 -9.80 -67.48 -6.11
C SER A 19 -9.51 -66.39 -5.08
N LEU A 20 -10.04 -65.17 -5.30
CA LEU A 20 -9.96 -64.08 -4.32
C LEU A 20 -10.79 -64.39 -3.06
N ILE A 21 -12.00 -64.92 -3.22
CA ILE A 21 -12.86 -65.35 -2.10
C ILE A 21 -12.16 -66.44 -1.28
N TYR A 22 -11.53 -67.41 -1.94
CA TYR A 22 -10.76 -68.45 -1.26
C TYR A 22 -9.56 -67.89 -0.47
N ARG A 23 -8.80 -66.98 -1.07
CA ARG A 23 -7.68 -66.31 -0.37
C ARG A 23 -8.15 -65.46 0.80
N PHE A 24 -9.29 -64.79 0.67
CA PHE A 24 -9.90 -64.02 1.75
C PHE A 24 -10.33 -64.92 2.92
N LEU A 25 -11.00 -66.04 2.64
CA LEU A 25 -11.43 -66.99 3.66
C LEU A 25 -10.25 -67.61 4.43
N ILE A 26 -9.15 -67.93 3.75
CA ILE A 26 -7.92 -68.42 4.40
C ILE A 26 -7.27 -67.33 5.24
N ALA A 27 -7.19 -66.10 4.74
CA ALA A 27 -6.62 -64.99 5.47
C ALA A 27 -7.43 -64.71 6.75
N ASP A 28 -8.76 -64.66 6.65
CA ASP A 28 -9.67 -64.49 7.77
C ASP A 28 -9.55 -65.63 8.80
N TYR A 29 -9.43 -66.89 8.36
CA TYR A 29 -9.18 -68.02 9.25
C TYR A 29 -7.84 -67.89 10.00
N ASN A 30 -6.76 -67.55 9.31
CA ASN A 30 -5.44 -67.37 9.93
C ASN A 30 -5.46 -66.22 10.94
N LEU A 31 -6.09 -65.09 10.59
CA LEU A 31 -6.26 -63.95 11.49
C LEU A 31 -7.08 -64.31 12.74
N ARG A 32 -8.21 -65.00 12.59
CA ARG A 32 -9.00 -65.49 13.73
C ARG A 32 -8.18 -66.38 14.67
N ARG A 33 -7.32 -67.24 14.10
CA ARG A 33 -6.44 -68.12 14.85
C ARG A 33 -5.33 -67.36 15.58
N PHE A 34 -4.72 -66.35 14.97
CA PHE A 34 -3.69 -65.53 15.61
C PHE A 34 -4.22 -64.71 16.79
N PHE A 35 -5.48 -64.24 16.71
CA PHE A 35 -6.09 -63.38 17.73
C PHE A 35 -7.03 -64.12 18.70
N ASN A 36 -7.15 -65.46 18.62
CA ASN A 36 -8.06 -66.28 19.45
C ASN A 36 -9.52 -65.77 19.46
N LEU A 37 -10.01 -65.32 18.30
CA LEU A 37 -11.34 -64.71 18.18
C LEU A 37 -12.42 -65.74 17.86
N SER A 38 -13.61 -65.57 18.44
CA SER A 38 -14.77 -66.43 18.15
C SER A 38 -15.29 -66.24 16.71
N VAL A 39 -16.04 -67.24 16.20
CA VAL A 39 -16.50 -67.34 14.79
C VAL A 39 -17.26 -66.09 14.30
N TYR A 40 -17.84 -65.29 15.20
CA TYR A 40 -18.62 -64.09 14.89
C TYR A 40 -17.80 -62.79 14.82
N CYS A 41 -16.53 -62.79 15.25
CA CYS A 41 -15.74 -61.55 15.40
C CYS A 41 -14.69 -61.34 14.29
N GLY A 42 -14.35 -62.36 13.51
CA GLY A 42 -13.23 -62.33 12.55
C GLY A 42 -13.31 -61.22 11.50
N ALA A 43 -14.44 -61.09 10.80
CA ALA A 43 -14.62 -60.07 9.77
C ALA A 43 -14.50 -58.65 10.33
N VAL A 44 -15.03 -58.40 11.53
CA VAL A 44 -14.93 -57.10 12.21
C VAL A 44 -13.47 -56.81 12.55
N THR A 45 -12.76 -57.78 13.12
CA THR A 45 -11.35 -57.60 13.48
C THR A 45 -10.42 -57.38 12.29
N PHE A 46 -10.70 -58.04 11.16
CA PHE A 46 -9.97 -57.83 9.92
C PHE A 46 -10.18 -56.41 9.37
N VAL A 47 -11.43 -55.95 9.36
CA VAL A 47 -11.77 -54.59 8.94
C VAL A 47 -11.10 -53.57 9.86
N THR A 48 -11.16 -53.76 11.19
CA THR A 48 -10.49 -52.85 12.14
C THR A 48 -8.97 -52.87 11.97
N PHE A 49 -8.37 -54.02 11.68
CA PHE A 49 -6.93 -54.12 11.44
C PHE A 49 -6.52 -53.34 10.18
N ILE A 50 -7.28 -53.47 9.09
CA ILE A 50 -7.05 -52.67 7.88
C ILE A 50 -7.19 -51.18 8.18
N PHE A 51 -8.21 -50.76 8.93
CA PHE A 51 -8.37 -49.36 9.31
C PHE A 51 -7.19 -48.84 10.15
N VAL A 52 -6.70 -49.63 11.11
CA VAL A 52 -5.53 -49.27 11.91
C VAL A 52 -4.28 -49.11 11.03
N VAL A 53 -4.07 -50.00 10.06
CA VAL A 53 -2.95 -49.90 9.11
C VAL A 53 -3.08 -48.65 8.24
N ILE A 54 -4.27 -48.35 7.71
CA ILE A 54 -4.52 -47.14 6.92
C ILE A 54 -4.23 -45.89 7.76
N MET A 55 -4.76 -45.82 8.98
CA MET A 55 -4.54 -44.68 9.88
C MET A 55 -3.07 -44.49 10.23
N ALA A 56 -2.32 -45.59 10.44
CA ALA A 56 -0.88 -45.53 10.69
C ALA A 56 -0.12 -44.99 9.47
N ILE A 57 -0.43 -45.48 8.27
CA ILE A 57 0.19 -44.99 7.02
C ILE A 57 -0.13 -43.51 6.81
N CYS A 58 -1.39 -43.09 6.96
CA CYS A 58 -1.80 -41.69 6.84
C CYS A 58 -1.12 -40.78 7.87
N SER A 59 -0.88 -41.28 9.09
CA SER A 59 -0.19 -40.51 10.13
C SER A 59 1.29 -40.32 9.78
N ILE A 60 1.96 -41.37 9.27
CA ILE A 60 3.37 -41.31 8.86
C ILE A 60 3.55 -40.38 7.66
N THR A 61 2.70 -40.50 6.64
CA THR A 61 2.76 -39.63 5.45
C THR A 61 2.42 -38.18 5.81
N GLY A 62 1.43 -37.95 6.67
CA GLY A 62 1.09 -36.62 7.18
C GLY A 62 2.24 -35.95 7.93
N LEU A 63 2.93 -36.71 8.81
CA LEU A 63 4.08 -36.21 9.56
C LEU A 63 5.26 -35.86 8.63
N ASN A 64 5.55 -36.72 7.65
CA ASN A 64 6.61 -36.47 6.66
C ASN A 64 6.28 -35.28 5.75
N MET A 65 5.01 -35.07 5.40
CA MET A 65 4.60 -33.92 4.61
C MET A 65 4.69 -32.62 5.41
N MET A 66 4.35 -32.67 6.70
CA MET A 66 4.49 -31.53 7.61
C MET A 66 5.96 -31.13 7.81
N THR A 67 6.87 -32.10 7.98
CA THR A 67 8.31 -31.81 8.13
C THR A 67 8.89 -31.21 6.86
N LEU A 68 8.53 -31.75 5.69
CA LEU A 68 8.98 -31.23 4.39
C LEU A 68 8.42 -29.82 4.09
N ASN A 69 7.16 -29.58 4.43
CA ASN A 69 6.56 -28.26 4.30
C ASN A 69 7.20 -27.24 5.24
N ASN A 70 7.53 -27.64 6.47
CA ASN A 70 8.25 -26.77 7.41
C ASN A 70 9.66 -26.43 6.91
N THR A 71 10.39 -27.38 6.31
CA THR A 71 11.70 -27.09 5.73
C THR A 71 11.61 -26.14 4.53
N LEU A 72 10.64 -26.36 3.64
CA LEU A 72 10.39 -25.47 2.51
C LEU A 72 9.97 -24.07 2.96
N PHE A 73 9.08 -23.98 3.95
CA PHE A 73 8.67 -22.71 4.52
C PHE A 73 9.86 -21.95 5.11
N ARG A 74 10.74 -22.64 5.84
CA ARG A 74 11.94 -22.01 6.43
C ARG A 74 12.90 -21.50 5.35
N GLU A 75 13.12 -22.26 4.28
CA GLU A 75 13.95 -21.82 3.16
C GLU A 75 13.33 -20.63 2.40
N LEU A 76 12.02 -20.66 2.18
CA LEU A 76 11.30 -19.55 1.55
C LEU A 76 11.34 -18.30 2.43
N PHE A 77 11.20 -18.45 3.74
CA PHE A 77 11.29 -17.37 4.71
C PHE A 77 12.69 -16.76 4.72
N GLU A 78 13.74 -17.57 4.75
CA GLU A 78 15.13 -17.09 4.70
C GLU A 78 15.45 -16.37 3.38
N LYS A 79 14.92 -16.87 2.25
CA LYS A 79 15.02 -16.20 0.95
C LYS A 79 14.24 -14.88 0.92
N ALA A 80 13.08 -14.82 1.57
CA ALA A 80 12.28 -13.61 1.68
C ALA A 80 12.97 -12.56 2.56
N GLU A 81 13.53 -12.97 3.70
CA GLU A 81 14.30 -12.11 4.60
C GLU A 81 15.56 -11.54 3.91
N LYS A 82 16.24 -12.33 3.08
CA LYS A 82 17.35 -11.86 2.24
C LYS A 82 16.94 -10.84 1.16
N LYS A 83 15.69 -10.89 0.70
CA LYS A 83 15.17 -10.00 -0.38
C LYS A 83 14.46 -8.76 0.17
N LEU A 84 13.90 -8.83 1.36
CA LEU A 84 13.33 -7.65 2.02
C LEU A 84 14.48 -6.67 2.30
N PRO A 85 14.30 -5.37 2.02
CA PRO A 85 15.33 -4.39 2.29
C PRO A 85 15.69 -4.47 3.77
N ARG A 86 16.93 -4.90 4.05
CA ARG A 86 17.48 -4.99 5.41
C ARG A 86 17.06 -3.76 6.18
N MET A 87 16.60 -3.93 7.41
CA MET A 87 16.26 -2.83 8.32
C MET A 87 17.38 -1.76 8.37
N GLU A 88 18.64 -2.17 8.15
CA GLU A 88 19.83 -1.32 7.97
C GLU A 88 19.74 -0.30 6.82
N SER A 89 19.17 -0.65 5.66
CA SER A 89 19.05 0.28 4.52
C SER A 89 17.99 1.34 4.76
N VAL A 90 16.95 1.04 5.54
CA VAL A 90 15.98 2.04 6.00
C VAL A 90 16.62 2.96 7.04
N VAL A 91 17.43 2.41 7.96
CA VAL A 91 18.15 3.18 8.98
C VAL A 91 19.12 4.19 8.37
N SER A 92 19.77 3.86 7.25
CA SER A 92 20.68 4.80 6.56
C SER A 92 19.96 5.94 5.82
N ILE A 93 18.69 5.76 5.44
CA ILE A 93 17.89 6.78 4.72
C ILE A 93 17.22 7.78 5.69
N ILE A 94 16.97 7.40 6.94
CA ILE A 94 16.30 8.26 7.93
C ILE A 94 17.08 9.58 8.21
N PRO A 95 18.40 9.56 8.46
CA PRO A 95 19.16 10.79 8.69
C PRO A 95 19.14 11.78 7.50
N PRO A 96 19.43 11.37 6.24
CA PRO A 96 19.38 12.29 5.10
C PRO A 96 17.97 12.81 4.84
N TYR A 97 16.93 11.97 4.98
CA TYR A 97 15.54 12.42 4.89
C TYR A 97 15.21 13.53 5.90
N LYS A 98 15.58 13.33 7.18
CA LYS A 98 15.34 14.31 8.24
C LYS A 98 16.09 15.62 7.99
N CYS A 99 17.31 15.54 7.46
CA CYS A 99 18.10 16.71 7.09
C CYS A 99 17.41 17.51 5.97
N ILE A 100 17.02 16.85 4.88
CA ILE A 100 16.32 17.47 3.75
C ILE A 100 15.01 18.11 4.22
N HIS A 101 14.21 17.41 5.01
CA HIS A 101 12.96 17.93 5.53
C HIS A 101 13.15 19.21 6.35
N LYS A 102 14.16 19.26 7.23
CA LYS A 102 14.50 20.44 8.02
C LYS A 102 14.96 21.61 7.14
N HIS A 103 15.72 21.34 6.08
CA HIS A 103 16.13 22.35 5.11
C HIS A 103 14.93 22.93 4.35
N LEU A 104 14.01 22.08 3.88
CA LEU A 104 12.79 22.52 3.20
C LEU A 104 11.91 23.38 4.12
N GLN A 105 11.76 22.98 5.38
CA GLN A 105 10.99 23.76 6.36
C GLN A 105 11.61 25.15 6.59
N ARG A 106 12.95 25.24 6.71
CA ARG A 106 13.65 26.53 6.83
C ARG A 106 13.49 27.36 5.55
N MET A 107 13.61 26.74 4.38
CA MET A 107 13.48 27.41 3.09
C MET A 107 12.09 28.05 2.92
N ASN A 108 11.02 27.38 3.36
CA ASN A 108 9.68 27.95 3.35
C ASN A 108 9.58 29.23 4.19
N VAL A 109 10.16 29.24 5.39
CA VAL A 109 10.20 30.44 6.26
C VAL A 109 10.98 31.58 5.60
N PHE A 110 12.11 31.26 4.95
CA PHE A 110 12.86 32.26 4.20
C PHE A 110 12.06 32.83 3.03
N GLN A 111 11.40 31.98 2.24
CA GLN A 111 10.57 32.42 1.12
C GLN A 111 9.42 33.34 1.58
N GLU A 112 8.75 33.02 2.68
CA GLU A 112 7.72 33.89 3.25
C GLU A 112 8.26 35.25 3.68
N LYS A 113 9.43 35.28 4.34
CA LYS A 113 10.08 36.53 4.72
C LYS A 113 10.46 37.37 3.50
N THR A 114 11.04 36.76 2.47
CA THR A 114 11.40 37.45 1.23
C THR A 114 10.17 38.01 0.51
N LYS A 115 9.05 37.27 0.47
CA LYS A 115 7.78 37.78 -0.09
C LYS A 115 7.26 39.01 0.67
N LYS A 116 7.35 39.01 2.00
CA LYS A 116 6.95 40.17 2.82
C LYS A 116 7.86 41.38 2.56
N MET A 117 9.17 41.17 2.48
CA MET A 117 10.13 42.22 2.15
C MET A 117 9.85 42.82 0.77
N LEU A 118 9.65 41.97 -0.24
CA LEU A 118 9.36 42.41 -1.61
C LEU A 118 8.09 43.26 -1.69
N ARG A 119 7.02 42.87 -0.97
CA ARG A 119 5.81 43.70 -0.87
C ARG A 119 6.06 45.05 -0.22
N LYS A 120 6.94 45.12 0.79
CA LYS A 120 7.30 46.37 1.45
C LYS A 120 8.04 47.31 0.48
N GLU A 121 9.05 46.80 -0.21
CA GLU A 121 9.80 47.56 -1.22
C GLU A 121 8.87 48.05 -2.35
N GLN A 122 7.94 47.20 -2.80
CA GLN A 122 6.97 47.58 -3.82
C GLN A 122 6.07 48.74 -3.36
N LEU A 123 5.59 48.72 -2.11
CA LEU A 123 4.80 49.82 -1.55
C LEU A 123 5.63 51.12 -1.43
N GLU A 124 6.90 51.03 -1.05
CA GLU A 124 7.79 52.19 -0.99
C GLU A 124 8.00 52.81 -2.39
N LEU A 125 8.18 51.97 -3.42
CA LEU A 125 8.26 52.40 -4.81
C LEU A 125 6.95 53.06 -5.29
N GLU A 126 5.79 52.49 -4.96
CA GLU A 126 4.48 53.08 -5.31
C GLU A 126 4.27 54.44 -4.65
N ILE A 127 4.65 54.58 -3.37
CA ILE A 127 4.60 55.86 -2.66
C ILE A 127 5.54 56.87 -3.33
N MET A 128 6.77 56.47 -3.66
CA MET A 128 7.72 57.34 -4.33
C MET A 128 7.18 57.77 -5.71
N ASN A 129 6.60 56.85 -6.47
CA ASN A 129 5.99 57.15 -7.76
C ASN A 129 4.81 58.11 -7.64
N SER A 130 3.95 57.95 -6.63
CA SER A 130 2.86 58.88 -6.35
C SER A 130 3.35 60.29 -6.02
N LYS A 131 4.45 60.40 -5.25
CA LYS A 131 5.09 61.68 -4.92
C LYS A 131 5.68 62.32 -6.16
N MET A 132 6.37 61.54 -6.99
CA MET A 132 6.93 62.00 -8.26
C MET A 132 5.84 62.50 -9.21
N SER A 133 4.74 61.76 -9.35
CA SER A 133 3.59 62.18 -10.16
C SER A 133 2.94 63.46 -9.63
N CYS A 134 2.85 63.63 -8.32
CA CYS A 134 2.38 64.88 -7.71
C CYS A 134 3.31 66.05 -8.05
N ILE A 135 4.62 65.86 -7.91
CA ILE A 135 5.63 66.87 -8.29
C ILE A 135 5.53 67.21 -9.78
N GLU A 136 5.39 66.21 -10.65
CA GLU A 136 5.23 66.43 -12.09
C GLU A 136 4.01 67.29 -12.41
N LYS A 137 2.86 67.02 -11.77
CA LYS A 137 1.64 67.83 -11.91
C LYS A 137 1.84 69.27 -11.43
N LEU A 138 2.64 69.49 -10.39
CA LEU A 138 2.96 70.84 -9.89
C LEU A 138 3.95 71.58 -10.82
N LEU A 139 4.89 70.87 -11.43
CA LEU A 139 5.92 71.43 -12.31
C LEU A 139 5.44 71.69 -13.75
N LYS A 140 4.34 71.06 -14.20
CA LYS A 140 3.65 71.34 -15.47
C LYS A 140 2.34 72.10 -15.23
N PRO A 141 2.37 73.38 -14.82
CA PRO A 141 1.15 74.16 -14.53
C PRO A 141 0.35 74.55 -15.78
N GLU A 142 0.88 74.34 -16.99
CA GLU A 142 0.24 74.81 -18.22
C GLU A 142 -1.02 74.03 -18.60
N GLU A 143 -1.12 72.75 -18.24
CA GLU A 143 -2.30 71.91 -18.54
C GLU A 143 -3.48 72.09 -17.55
N GLN A 144 -3.25 72.67 -16.36
CA GLN A 144 -4.30 72.96 -15.36
C GLN A 144 -4.73 74.45 -15.33
N SER A 145 -4.39 75.22 -16.37
CA SER A 145 -4.55 76.68 -16.40
C SER A 145 -5.97 77.22 -16.67
N GLU A 146 -7.03 76.44 -16.48
CA GLU A 146 -8.40 77.00 -16.47
C GLU A 146 -8.67 77.81 -15.19
N TRP A 147 -8.16 77.36 -14.04
CA TRP A 147 -8.36 78.06 -12.76
C TRP A 147 -7.47 79.32 -12.59
N ARG A 148 -6.32 79.40 -13.28
CA ARG A 148 -5.49 80.61 -13.28
C ARG A 148 -5.89 81.64 -14.35
N ARG A 149 -6.56 81.23 -15.44
CA ARG A 149 -7.06 82.17 -16.47
C ARG A 149 -8.17 83.09 -15.97
N SER A 150 -8.89 82.72 -14.89
CA SER A 150 -10.03 83.48 -14.38
C SER A 150 -9.69 84.56 -13.33
N ARG A 151 -8.43 84.67 -12.89
CA ARG A 151 -7.98 85.66 -11.88
C ARG A 151 -6.94 86.65 -12.40
N SER A 152 -6.94 86.97 -13.70
CA SER A 152 -6.36 88.25 -14.12
C SER A 152 -7.24 89.39 -13.55
N PRO A 153 -6.65 90.45 -12.97
CA PRO A 153 -7.44 91.60 -12.52
C PRO A 153 -8.20 92.13 -13.74
N LYS A 154 -9.53 92.07 -13.72
CA LYS A 154 -10.35 92.76 -14.72
C LYS A 154 -10.09 94.25 -14.52
N VAL A 155 -9.24 94.82 -15.37
CA VAL A 155 -9.05 96.26 -15.47
C VAL A 155 -10.38 96.82 -15.97
N TYR A 156 -11.20 97.34 -15.06
CA TYR A 156 -12.41 98.07 -15.42
C TYR A 156 -11.99 99.43 -15.96
N HIS A 157 -11.85 99.54 -17.28
CA HIS A 157 -11.70 100.84 -17.92
C HIS A 157 -13.08 101.53 -17.91
N ARG A 158 -13.26 102.55 -17.08
CA ARG A 158 -14.45 103.41 -17.12
C ARG A 158 -14.24 104.44 -18.23
N SER A 159 -14.97 104.33 -19.33
CA SER A 159 -15.02 105.41 -20.32
C SER A 159 -15.75 106.60 -19.71
N ILE A 160 -15.02 107.67 -19.42
CA ILE A 160 -15.60 108.96 -19.04
C ILE A 160 -16.12 109.56 -20.35
N ASN A 161 -17.45 109.60 -20.50
CA ASN A 161 -18.09 110.37 -21.57
C ASN A 161 -17.69 111.84 -21.40
N ILE A 162 -16.81 112.33 -22.26
CA ILE A 162 -16.63 113.76 -22.46
C ILE A 162 -17.79 114.17 -23.37
N GLU A 163 -18.86 114.68 -22.77
CA GLU A 163 -19.84 115.50 -23.47
C GLU A 163 -19.13 116.76 -23.99
N ALA A 164 -18.80 116.78 -25.28
CA ALA A 164 -18.54 118.03 -25.98
C ALA A 164 -19.90 118.62 -26.38
N SER A 165 -20.42 119.51 -25.54
CA SER A 165 -21.54 120.40 -25.86
C SER A 165 -21.00 121.79 -26.24
N LYS A 166 -21.49 122.27 -27.39
CA LYS A 166 -21.32 123.58 -28.06
C LYS A 166 -20.12 123.74 -28.99
#